data_AF-A0A6L3T2S1-F1
#
_entry.id   AF-A0A6L3T2S1-F1
#
_cell.length_a   1.000
_cell.length_b   1.000
_cell.length_c   1.000
_cell.angle_alpha   90.00
_cell.angle_beta   90.00
_cell.angle_gamma   90.00
#
_symmetry.space_group_name_H-M   'P 1'
#
loop_
_entity.id
_entity.type
_entity.pdbx_description
1 polymer ?
#
loop_
_entity_poly.entity_id
_entity_poly.type
_entity_poly.pdbx_seq_one_letter_code
_entity_poly.pdbx_strand_id
1 'polypeptide(L)'
;MAEFQDDRVRGAADGRACVAEIGASGQAEILQEGRAAVVFGEMLVKALARSVATFDRRGSSEAAELYAEGFLQGANEAVTALRARREDRGEPR
;
A
#
# COMPACT_ATOMS: atom_id res chain seq x y z
N MET A 1 4.07 -11.23 -22.19
CA MET A 1 4.39 -9.86 -21.72
C MET A 1 3.17 -9.09 -21.18
N ALA A 2 1.92 -9.42 -21.55
CA ALA A 2 0.73 -8.71 -21.04
C ALA A 2 0.39 -9.06 -19.57
N GLU A 3 0.42 -10.33 -19.18
CA GLU A 3 0.09 -10.77 -17.80
C GLU A 3 0.98 -10.12 -16.72
N PHE A 4 2.27 -9.96 -17.01
CA PHE A 4 3.22 -9.32 -16.10
C PHE A 4 2.94 -7.83 -15.87
N GLN A 5 2.38 -7.15 -16.88
CA GLN A 5 1.98 -5.76 -16.76
C GLN A 5 0.67 -5.64 -15.96
N ASP A 6 -0.23 -6.62 -16.11
CA ASP A 6 -1.46 -6.70 -15.33
C ASP A 6 -1.19 -6.93 -13.83
N ASP A 7 -0.23 -7.77 -13.47
CA ASP A 7 0.09 -8.03 -12.05
C ASP A 7 0.61 -6.77 -11.34
N ARG A 8 1.49 -5.99 -11.99
CA ARG A 8 1.97 -4.71 -11.45
C ARG A 8 0.83 -3.69 -11.30
N VAL A 9 -0.06 -3.58 -12.30
CA VAL A 9 -1.20 -2.66 -12.24
C VAL A 9 -2.17 -3.05 -11.14
N ARG A 10 -2.45 -4.36 -10.98
CA ARG A 10 -3.28 -4.89 -9.91
C ARG A 10 -2.67 -4.64 -8.54
N GLY A 11 -1.36 -4.89 -8.39
CA GLY A 11 -0.60 -4.52 -7.21
C GLY A 11 -0.83 -3.06 -6.82
N ALA A 12 -0.64 -2.13 -7.77
CA ALA A 12 -0.80 -0.70 -7.50
C ALA A 12 -2.23 -0.30 -7.10
N ALA A 13 -3.24 -0.91 -7.69
CA ALA A 13 -4.63 -0.70 -7.30
C ALA A 13 -4.89 -1.17 -5.85
N ASP A 14 -4.44 -2.37 -5.51
CA ASP A 14 -4.59 -2.97 -4.17
C ASP A 14 -3.81 -2.18 -3.12
N GLY A 15 -2.60 -1.71 -3.46
CA GLY A 15 -1.79 -0.85 -2.61
C GLY A 15 -2.51 0.45 -2.25
N ARG A 16 -3.12 1.12 -3.24
CA ARG A 16 -3.94 2.32 -2.99
C ARG A 16 -5.17 2.03 -2.15
N ALA A 17 -5.87 0.93 -2.43
CA ALA A 17 -7.06 0.53 -1.67
C ALA A 17 -6.72 0.25 -0.21
N CYS A 18 -5.63 -0.47 0.06
CA CYS A 18 -5.15 -0.76 1.41
C CYS A 18 -4.91 0.53 2.22
N VAL A 19 -4.26 1.53 1.62
CA VAL A 19 -4.02 2.81 2.28
C VAL A 19 -5.33 3.58 2.53
N ALA A 20 -6.28 3.52 1.60
CA ALA A 20 -7.59 4.14 1.76
C ALA A 20 -8.41 3.48 2.90
N GLU A 21 -8.38 2.16 3.01
CA GLU A 21 -9.03 1.40 4.09
C GLU A 21 -8.42 1.74 5.46
N ILE A 22 -7.09 1.79 5.55
CA ILE A 22 -6.40 2.22 6.77
C ILE A 22 -6.82 3.65 7.13
N GLY A 23 -6.84 4.56 6.16
CA GLY A 23 -7.31 5.94 6.36
C GLY A 23 -8.78 6.01 6.83
N ALA A 24 -9.66 5.18 6.26
CA ALA A 24 -11.10 5.16 6.58
C ALA A 24 -11.41 4.53 7.95
N SER A 25 -10.57 3.62 8.44
CA SER A 25 -10.74 2.94 9.73
C SER A 25 -10.52 3.84 10.97
N GLY A 26 -10.34 5.16 10.79
CA GLY A 26 -9.97 6.08 11.88
C GLY A 26 -8.48 6.01 12.26
N GLN A 27 -7.74 5.03 11.72
CA GLN A 27 -6.30 4.91 11.87
C GLN A 27 -5.52 5.99 11.09
N ALA A 28 -6.20 6.94 10.44
CA ALA A 28 -5.58 8.16 9.96
C ALA A 28 -4.97 9.00 11.11
N GLU A 29 -5.40 8.79 12.36
CA GLU A 29 -4.72 9.31 13.56
C GLU A 29 -3.41 8.57 13.86
N ILE A 30 -3.34 7.26 13.57
CA ILE A 30 -2.08 6.49 13.65
C ILE A 30 -1.04 7.09 12.72
N LEU A 31 -1.40 7.68 11.58
CA LEU A 31 -0.45 8.37 10.69
C LEU A 31 0.17 9.66 11.29
N GLN A 32 -0.38 10.19 12.39
CA GLN A 32 -0.04 11.52 12.94
C GLN A 32 1.17 11.51 13.90
N GLU A 33 1.40 10.46 14.69
CA GLU A 33 2.32 10.54 15.84
C GLU A 33 3.78 10.12 15.58
N GLY A 34 4.19 9.87 14.32
CA GLY A 34 5.58 9.50 13.98
C GLY A 34 6.02 8.09 14.43
N ARG A 35 5.47 7.53 15.52
CA ARG A 35 5.43 6.06 15.79
C ARG A 35 4.60 5.32 14.73
N ALA A 36 3.70 6.08 14.11
CA ALA A 36 2.89 5.88 12.93
C ALA A 36 3.47 5.02 11.80
N ALA A 37 4.69 5.35 11.36
CA ALA A 37 5.28 4.77 10.17
C ALA A 37 5.55 3.27 10.35
N VAL A 38 5.80 2.83 11.59
CA VAL A 38 6.06 1.43 11.92
C VAL A 38 4.77 0.62 11.91
N VAL A 39 3.73 1.05 12.61
CA VAL A 39 2.44 0.31 12.66
C VAL A 39 1.77 0.27 11.29
N PHE A 40 1.80 1.40 10.57
CA PHE A 40 1.34 1.49 9.19
C PHE A 40 2.16 0.61 8.24
N GLY A 41 3.49 0.66 8.36
CA GLY A 41 4.40 -0.21 7.61
C GLY A 41 4.16 -1.68 7.89
N GLU A 42 3.93 -2.07 9.14
CA GLU A 42 3.60 -3.44 9.52
C GLU A 42 2.27 -3.91 8.92
N MET A 43 1.25 -3.04 8.89
CA MET A 43 -0.04 -3.37 8.25
C MET A 43 0.11 -3.53 6.74
N LEU A 44 0.86 -2.65 6.08
CA LEU A 44 1.18 -2.78 4.65
C LEU A 44 1.96 -4.06 4.36
N VAL A 45 2.99 -4.38 5.15
CA VAL A 45 3.78 -5.59 4.98
C VAL A 45 2.93 -6.84 5.20
N LYS A 46 2.04 -6.85 6.20
CA LYS A 46 1.10 -7.97 6.44
C LYS A 46 0.12 -8.14 5.28
N ALA A 47 -0.40 -7.05 4.71
CA ALA A 47 -1.28 -7.08 3.56
C ALA A 47 -0.55 -7.62 2.32
N LEU A 48 0.64 -7.09 2.05
CA LEU A 48 1.49 -7.53 0.96
C LEU A 48 1.86 -9.02 1.06
N ALA A 49 2.28 -9.48 2.25
CA ALA A 49 2.65 -10.87 2.49
C ALA A 49 1.48 -11.83 2.24
N ARG A 50 0.24 -11.44 2.58
CA ARG A 50 -0.97 -12.24 2.30
C ARG A 50 -1.22 -12.35 0.79
N SER A 51 -1.08 -11.25 0.06
CA SER A 51 -1.24 -11.24 -1.39
C SER A 51 -0.15 -12.05 -2.08
N VAL A 52 1.12 -11.86 -1.71
CA VAL A 52 2.27 -12.60 -2.27
C VAL A 52 2.18 -14.10 -1.99
N ALA A 53 1.77 -14.52 -0.78
CA ALA A 53 1.56 -15.93 -0.46
C ALA A 53 0.51 -16.61 -1.37
N THR A 54 -0.39 -15.83 -1.97
CA THR A 54 -1.37 -16.35 -2.96
C THR A 54 -0.71 -16.62 -4.32
N PHE A 55 0.28 -15.83 -4.71
CA PHE A 55 1.08 -16.06 -5.92
C PHE A 55 2.10 -17.18 -5.73
N ASP A 56 2.70 -17.29 -4.54
CA ASP A 56 3.66 -18.35 -4.21
C ASP A 56 3.01 -19.73 -4.22
N ARG A 57 1.76 -19.87 -3.71
CA ARG A 57 0.96 -21.09 -3.86
C ARG A 57 0.65 -21.47 -5.32
N ARG A 58 0.72 -20.51 -6.25
CA ARG A 58 0.53 -20.74 -7.69
C ARG A 58 1.86 -21.00 -8.41
N GLY A 59 2.99 -21.03 -7.69
CA GLY A 59 4.33 -21.26 -8.25
C GLY A 59 4.85 -20.12 -9.12
N SER A 60 4.31 -18.91 -8.98
CA SER A 60 4.59 -17.79 -9.88
C SER A 60 5.38 -16.68 -9.17
N SER A 61 6.70 -16.90 -9.02
CA SER A 61 7.60 -15.97 -8.29
C SER A 61 7.71 -14.60 -8.98
N GLU A 62 7.83 -14.57 -10.31
CA GLU A 62 7.95 -13.32 -11.07
C GLU A 62 6.67 -12.47 -11.00
N ALA A 63 5.50 -13.11 -11.09
CA ALA A 63 4.20 -12.44 -10.90
C ALA A 63 4.06 -11.86 -9.48
N ALA A 64 4.55 -12.57 -8.48
CA ALA A 64 4.56 -12.11 -7.09
C ALA A 64 5.43 -10.87 -6.90
N GLU A 65 6.62 -10.84 -7.51
CA GLU A 65 7.54 -9.70 -7.47
C GLU A 65 6.94 -8.47 -8.14
N LEU A 66 6.36 -8.63 -9.33
CA LEU A 66 5.72 -7.54 -10.08
C LEU A 66 4.49 -6.99 -9.36
N TYR A 67 3.67 -7.87 -8.79
CA TYR A 67 2.55 -7.49 -7.94
C TYR A 67 3.05 -6.71 -6.71
N ALA A 68 4.10 -7.19 -6.04
CA ALA A 68 4.64 -6.54 -4.85
C ALA A 68 5.21 -5.15 -5.16
N GLU A 69 5.92 -5.01 -6.27
CA GLU A 69 6.42 -3.72 -6.76
C GLU A 69 5.27 -2.74 -7.00
N GLY A 70 4.24 -3.18 -7.72
CA GLY A 70 3.04 -2.39 -7.96
C GLY A 70 2.37 -1.97 -6.65
N PHE A 71 2.19 -2.92 -5.72
CA PHE A 71 1.56 -2.67 -4.42
C PHE A 71 2.28 -1.60 -3.61
N LEU A 72 3.60 -1.70 -3.49
CA LEU A 72 4.41 -0.72 -2.78
C LEU A 72 4.35 0.65 -3.45
N GLN A 73 4.38 0.71 -4.78
CA GLN A 73 4.24 1.95 -5.52
C GLN A 73 2.88 2.62 -5.25
N GLY A 74 1.78 1.88 -5.41
CA GLY A 74 0.43 2.40 -5.21
C GLY A 74 0.18 2.84 -3.76
N ALA A 75 0.69 2.10 -2.78
CA ALA A 75 0.63 2.48 -1.38
C ALA A 75 1.40 3.78 -1.12
N ASN A 76 2.62 3.92 -1.66
CA ASN A 76 3.43 5.12 -1.47
C ASN A 76 2.78 6.37 -2.11
N GLU A 77 2.19 6.24 -3.30
CA GLU A 77 1.43 7.31 -3.95
C GLU A 77 0.25 7.77 -3.09
N ALA A 78 -0.53 6.82 -2.55
CA ALA A 78 -1.67 7.13 -1.70
C ALA A 78 -1.27 7.81 -0.39
N VAL A 79 -0.20 7.35 0.26
CA VAL A 79 0.34 7.98 1.48
C VAL A 79 0.80 9.40 1.21
N THR A 80 1.51 9.61 0.09
CA THR A 80 2.00 10.94 -0.29
C THR A 80 0.83 11.89 -0.53
N ALA A 81 -0.20 11.45 -1.24
CA ALA A 81 -1.42 12.22 -1.47
C ALA A 81 -2.18 12.53 -0.16
N LEU A 82 -2.25 11.58 0.77
CA LEU A 82 -2.85 11.80 2.09
C LEU A 82 -2.10 12.86 2.90
N ARG A 83 -0.76 12.86 2.86
CA ARG A 83 0.08 13.87 3.52
C ARG A 83 -0.13 15.25 2.90
N ALA A 84 -0.10 15.36 1.58
CA ALA A 84 -0.28 16.63 0.87
C ALA A 84 -1.67 17.26 1.12
N ARG A 85 -2.73 16.45 1.15
CA ARG A 85 -4.11 16.92 1.45
C ARG A 85 -4.28 17.46 2.87
N ARG A 86 -3.38 17.15 3.80
CA ARG A 86 -3.39 17.72 5.16
C ARG A 86 -2.60 19.02 5.25
N GLU A 87 -1.47 19.11 4.56
CA GLU A 87 -0.71 20.37 4.48
C GLU A 87 -1.55 21.50 3.86
N ASP A 88 -2.37 21.18 2.86
CA ASP A 88 -3.30 22.14 2.22
C ASP A 88 -4.48 22.55 3.14
N ARG A 89 -4.85 21.70 4.10
CA ARG A 89 -5.95 21.94 5.05
C ARG A 89 -5.56 22.83 6.24
N GLY A 90 -4.28 23.23 6.34
CA GLY A 90 -3.82 24.15 7.37
C GLY A 90 -3.80 23.59 8.80
N GLU A 91 -3.83 22.27 8.98
CA GLU A 91 -3.58 21.65 10.29
C GLU A 91 -2.06 21.64 10.54
N PRO A 92 -1.52 22.48 11.46
CA PRO A 92 -0.10 22.48 11.76
C PRO A 92 0.29 21.18 12.48
N ARG A 93 1.52 20.72 12.21
CA ARG A 93 2.14 19.53 12.81
C ARG A 93 2.21 19.59 14.33
#